data_AF-K4AF71-F1
#
_entry.id   AF-K4AF71-F1
#
_cell.length_a   1.000
_cell.length_b   1.000
_cell.length_c   1.000
_cell.angle_alpha   90.00
_cell.angle_beta   90.00
_cell.angle_gamma   90.00
#
_symmetry.space_group_name_H-M   'P 1'
#
loop_
_entity.id
_entity.type
_entity.pdbx_description
1 polymer ?
#
loop_
_entity_poly.entity_id
_entity_poly.type
_entity_poly.pdbx_seq_one_letter_code
_entity_poly.pdbx_strand_id
1 'polypeptide(L)'
;MCQAAIPEWVNAPSEEEKAEYRNDNETLQKMGTVVRLPPIVEPRKTRKAVEDKKAVDDKCKCSHPGSEACVGAHVKEAWKRVKYQLGEPAFRNCGFDAMGERVLKLWTAEDKKKLSDIERSVPQNNLEDFMNIALKQFRSERTRDLSKYYYNIFLPRRLASLNRTEATNAKNISPDDEGNNQDDGNDVRHSEGKSKGSGSSSKRSRK
;
A
#
# COMPACT_ATOMS: atom_id res chain seq x y z
N MET A 1 -16.55 -38.98 -3.01
CA MET A 1 -15.75 -37.95 -2.31
C MET A 1 -14.35 -38.50 -2.18
N CYS A 2 -13.35 -37.89 -2.82
CA CYS A 2 -11.96 -38.32 -2.65
C CYS A 2 -11.41 -37.55 -1.46
N GLN A 3 -11.18 -38.26 -0.35
CA GLN A 3 -10.50 -37.70 0.81
C GLN A 3 -9.02 -38.10 0.72
N ALA A 4 -8.13 -37.16 1.02
CA ALA A 4 -6.70 -37.45 1.05
C ALA A 4 -6.39 -38.42 2.19
N ALA A 5 -5.53 -39.40 1.94
CA ALA A 5 -4.98 -40.22 3.00
C ALA A 5 -4.06 -39.34 3.86
N ILE A 6 -4.46 -39.08 5.09
CA ILE A 6 -3.63 -38.36 6.06
C ILE A 6 -2.74 -39.41 6.74
N PRO A 7 -1.41 -39.37 6.55
CA PRO A 7 -0.53 -40.29 7.24
C PRO A 7 -0.56 -40.02 8.75
N GLU A 8 -0.50 -41.10 9.53
CA GLU A 8 -0.43 -41.02 10.98
C GLU A 8 0.94 -40.46 11.40
N TRP A 9 0.96 -39.43 12.24
CA TRP A 9 2.19 -38.82 12.72
C TRP A 9 2.75 -39.66 13.88
N VAL A 10 3.60 -40.64 13.56
CA VAL A 10 4.09 -41.62 14.54
C VAL A 10 5.29 -41.10 15.33
N ASN A 11 6.29 -40.51 14.67
CA ASN A 11 7.48 -39.93 15.31
C ASN A 11 8.09 -38.80 14.46
N ALA A 12 8.97 -38.00 15.06
CA ALA A 12 9.83 -37.12 14.27
C ALA A 12 10.71 -37.99 13.35
N PRO A 13 10.87 -37.62 12.07
CA PRO A 13 11.67 -38.39 11.14
C PRO A 13 13.10 -38.54 11.64
N SER A 14 13.71 -39.70 11.38
CA SER A 14 15.08 -40.00 11.77
C SER A 14 16.07 -39.10 11.01
N GLU A 15 17.32 -39.01 11.48
CA GLU A 15 18.34 -38.25 10.73
C GLU A 15 18.67 -38.91 9.39
N GLU A 16 18.52 -40.23 9.27
CA GLU A 16 18.65 -40.97 8.01
C GLU A 16 17.52 -40.61 7.03
N GLU A 17 16.27 -40.59 7.48
CA GLU A 17 15.11 -40.20 6.65
C GLU A 17 15.20 -38.73 6.21
N LYS A 18 15.68 -37.85 7.09
CA LYS A 18 15.96 -36.45 6.73
C LYS A 18 17.12 -36.33 5.74
N ALA A 19 18.14 -37.18 5.84
CA ALA A 19 19.27 -37.19 4.93
C ALA A 19 18.87 -37.67 3.54
N GLU A 20 17.99 -38.67 3.45
CA GLU A 20 17.44 -39.14 2.17
C GLU A 20 16.71 -38.01 1.44
N TYR A 21 15.84 -37.27 2.14
CA TYR A 21 15.13 -36.12 1.55
C TYR A 21 16.06 -34.95 1.19
N ARG A 22 17.15 -34.75 1.95
CA ARG A 22 18.15 -33.71 1.67
C ARG A 22 19.11 -34.06 0.53
N ASN A 23 19.34 -35.34 0.27
CA ASN A 23 20.36 -35.79 -0.69
C ASN A 23 19.75 -36.39 -1.96
N ASP A 24 18.45 -36.71 -1.97
CA ASP A 24 17.76 -37.14 -3.17
C ASP A 24 17.65 -36.00 -4.19
N ASN A 25 18.35 -36.16 -5.32
CA ASN A 25 18.40 -35.20 -6.41
C ASN A 25 17.01 -34.99 -7.03
N GLU A 26 16.17 -36.03 -7.10
CA GLU A 26 14.82 -35.92 -7.68
C GLU A 26 13.92 -35.05 -6.80
N THR A 27 13.95 -35.26 -5.48
CA THR A 27 13.25 -34.44 -4.49
C THR A 27 13.77 -33.00 -4.47
N LEU A 28 15.09 -32.80 -4.47
CA LEU A 28 15.69 -31.45 -4.50
C LEU A 28 15.25 -30.64 -5.72
N GLN A 29 15.15 -31.28 -6.90
CA GLN A 29 14.65 -30.61 -8.11
C GLN A 29 13.18 -30.20 -7.99
N LYS A 30 12.36 -30.98 -7.27
CA LYS A 30 10.93 -30.71 -7.05
C LYS A 30 10.67 -29.65 -5.97
N MET A 31 11.60 -29.45 -5.02
CA MET A 31 11.49 -28.44 -3.97
C MET A 31 11.69 -27.00 -4.47
N GLY A 32 12.14 -26.82 -5.72
CA GLY A 32 12.35 -25.52 -6.33
C GLY A 32 13.74 -24.94 -6.08
N THR A 33 13.99 -23.76 -6.65
CA THR A 33 15.30 -23.09 -6.54
C THR A 33 15.37 -22.25 -5.27
N VAL A 34 16.32 -22.57 -4.39
CA VAL A 34 16.61 -21.75 -3.21
C VAL A 34 17.22 -20.42 -3.67
N VAL A 35 16.44 -19.35 -3.60
CA VAL A 35 16.94 -17.98 -3.72
C VAL A 35 17.43 -17.55 -2.34
N ARG A 36 18.74 -17.70 -2.07
CA ARG A 36 19.34 -17.13 -0.85
C ARG A 36 19.37 -15.61 -0.98
N LEU A 37 18.49 -14.93 -0.25
CA LEU A 37 18.71 -13.54 0.13
C LEU A 37 20.02 -13.52 0.95
N PRO A 38 20.99 -12.63 0.63
CA PRO A 38 22.13 -12.46 1.51
C PRO A 38 21.64 -12.12 2.91
N PRO A 39 22.42 -12.45 3.96
CA PRO A 39 22.09 -12.03 5.31
C PRO A 39 21.79 -10.55 5.25
N ILE A 40 20.62 -10.16 5.76
CA ILE A 40 20.23 -8.77 5.89
C ILE A 40 21.43 -8.12 6.58
N VAL A 41 22.24 -7.37 5.84
CA VAL A 41 23.13 -6.40 6.47
C VAL A 41 22.11 -5.53 7.16
N GLU A 42 21.97 -5.71 8.49
CA GLU A 42 20.90 -5.10 9.26
C GLU A 42 20.74 -3.67 8.72
N PRO A 43 19.52 -3.26 8.31
CA PRO A 43 19.31 -1.84 8.05
C PRO A 43 19.89 -1.14 9.26
N ARG A 44 20.86 -0.24 9.04
CA ARG A 44 21.66 0.39 10.10
C ARG A 44 20.76 0.53 11.32
N LYS A 45 21.05 -0.24 12.39
CA LYS A 45 20.20 -0.31 13.59
C LYS A 45 19.61 1.08 13.81
N THR A 46 18.29 1.25 13.71
CA THR A 46 17.64 2.37 14.38
C THR A 46 18.01 2.18 15.83
N ARG A 47 19.06 2.88 16.25
CA ARG A 47 19.58 2.75 17.59
C ARG A 47 18.43 3.14 18.50
N LYS A 48 18.25 2.31 19.54
CA LYS A 48 17.22 2.42 20.58
C LYS A 48 16.88 3.88 20.86
N ALA A 49 15.59 4.15 21.05
CA ALA A 49 15.08 5.39 21.60
C ALA A 49 15.95 5.82 22.79
N VAL A 50 16.85 6.76 22.54
CA VAL A 50 17.42 7.60 23.57
C VAL A 50 16.55 8.84 23.49
N GLU A 51 15.80 9.05 24.55
CA GLU A 51 15.11 10.28 24.86
C GLU A 51 16.16 11.40 24.87
N ASP A 52 16.37 12.02 23.71
CA ASP A 52 16.83 13.39 23.58
C ASP A 52 16.72 13.79 22.11
N LYS A 53 15.84 14.76 21.87
CA LYS A 53 15.48 15.29 20.56
C LYS A 53 16.67 15.99 19.91
N LYS A 54 17.55 15.22 19.29
CA LYS A 54 18.30 15.67 18.13
C LYS A 54 17.90 14.72 17.02
N ALA A 55 17.03 15.20 16.13
CA ALA A 55 16.76 14.54 14.86
C ALA A 55 18.12 14.24 14.23
N VAL A 56 18.59 13.00 14.37
CA VAL A 56 19.76 12.54 13.64
C VAL A 56 19.33 12.71 12.20
N ASP A 57 20.05 13.57 11.51
CA ASP A 57 19.73 13.98 10.15
C ASP A 57 19.88 12.72 9.28
N ASP A 58 18.80 11.94 9.17
CA ASP A 58 18.60 10.81 8.26
C ASP A 58 18.52 11.31 6.80
N LYS A 59 19.16 12.43 6.51
CA LYS A 59 19.23 13.03 5.19
C LYS A 59 20.35 12.36 4.42
N CYS A 60 20.00 11.90 3.23
CA CYS A 60 20.95 11.49 2.22
C CYS A 60 22.04 12.58 2.05
N LYS A 61 23.30 12.19 1.82
CA LYS A 61 24.38 13.14 1.49
C LYS A 61 24.24 13.76 0.08
N CYS A 62 23.08 13.60 -0.56
CA CYS A 62 22.81 14.17 -1.87
C CYS A 62 22.71 15.68 -1.77
N SER A 63 23.01 16.38 -2.88
CA SER A 63 22.94 17.85 -2.93
C SER A 63 21.56 18.41 -2.58
N HIS A 64 20.49 17.67 -2.88
CA HIS A 64 19.12 18.04 -2.56
C HIS A 64 18.36 16.85 -1.94
N PRO A 65 18.47 16.66 -0.61
CA PRO A 65 17.79 15.57 0.07
C PRO A 65 16.27 15.67 -0.05
N GLY A 66 15.61 14.54 -0.33
CA GLY A 66 14.15 14.47 -0.50
C GLY A 66 13.63 14.93 -1.87
N SER A 67 14.47 15.47 -2.75
CA SER A 67 14.09 15.75 -4.14
C SER A 67 13.80 14.46 -4.91
N GLU A 68 12.98 14.53 -5.97
CA GLU A 68 12.74 13.40 -6.88
C GLU A 68 14.04 12.80 -7.41
N ALA A 69 15.07 13.64 -7.61
CA ALA A 69 16.40 13.21 -7.99
C ALA A 69 17.13 12.42 -6.87
N CYS A 70 17.12 12.85 -5.59
CA CYS A 70 17.68 12.04 -4.48
C CYS A 70 16.93 10.71 -4.37
N VAL A 71 15.59 10.71 -4.44
CA VAL A 71 14.77 9.49 -4.37
C VAL A 71 15.10 8.54 -5.53
N GLY A 72 15.10 9.04 -6.76
CA GLY A 72 15.41 8.24 -7.94
C GLY A 72 16.81 7.64 -7.91
N ALA A 73 17.80 8.39 -7.42
CA ALA A 73 19.16 7.89 -7.24
C ALA A 73 19.21 6.74 -6.23
N HIS A 74 18.60 6.90 -5.06
CA HIS A 74 18.59 5.85 -4.03
C HIS A 74 17.80 4.61 -4.45
N VAL A 75 16.67 4.76 -5.13
CA VAL A 75 15.93 3.62 -5.68
C VAL A 75 16.80 2.85 -6.70
N LYS A 76 17.60 3.56 -7.49
CA LYS A 76 18.54 2.94 -8.44
C LYS A 76 19.69 2.22 -7.73
N GLU A 77 20.25 2.80 -6.67
CA GLU A 77 21.30 2.18 -5.86
C GLU A 77 20.80 0.94 -5.12
N ALA A 78 19.66 1.03 -4.45
CA ALA A 78 19.02 -0.08 -3.76
C ALA A 78 18.73 -1.23 -4.72
N TRP A 79 18.20 -0.93 -5.90
CA TRP A 79 17.94 -1.93 -6.94
C TRP A 79 19.22 -2.62 -7.43
N LYS A 80 20.30 -1.87 -7.68
CA LYS A 80 21.59 -2.46 -8.06
C LYS A 80 22.14 -3.37 -6.96
N ARG A 81 22.00 -2.96 -5.70
CA ARG A 81 22.41 -3.77 -4.55
C ARG A 81 21.63 -5.08 -4.50
N VAL A 82 20.30 -5.03 -4.60
CA VAL A 82 19.45 -6.24 -4.63
C VAL A 82 19.83 -7.16 -5.80
N LYS A 83 20.08 -6.58 -6.99
CA LYS A 83 20.49 -7.33 -8.17
C LYS A 83 21.85 -8.03 -7.98
N TYR A 84 22.84 -7.33 -7.45
CA TYR A 84 24.14 -7.89 -7.13
C TYR A 84 24.03 -9.02 -6.10
N GLN A 85 23.19 -8.82 -5.09
CA GLN A 85 22.96 -9.74 -3.98
C GLN A 85 22.28 -11.05 -4.40
N LEU A 86 21.29 -10.97 -5.29
CA LEU A 86 20.52 -12.13 -5.74
C LEU A 86 21.13 -12.82 -6.96
N GLY A 87 21.92 -12.11 -7.76
CA GLY A 87 22.33 -12.55 -9.09
C GLY A 87 21.21 -12.45 -10.12
N GLU A 88 21.56 -12.40 -11.41
CA GLU A 88 20.61 -12.18 -12.51
C GLU A 88 19.44 -13.17 -12.55
N PRO A 89 19.65 -14.50 -12.40
CA PRO A 89 18.56 -15.47 -12.56
C PRO A 89 17.47 -15.31 -11.49
N ALA A 90 17.88 -15.25 -10.21
CA ALA A 90 16.95 -15.07 -9.11
C ALA A 90 16.28 -13.70 -9.16
N PHE A 91 17.04 -12.66 -9.52
CA PHE A 91 16.53 -11.31 -9.66
C PHE A 91 15.35 -11.21 -10.64
N ARG A 92 15.46 -11.89 -11.79
CA ARG A 92 14.41 -11.95 -12.81
C ARG A 92 13.26 -12.88 -12.42
N ASN A 93 13.56 -14.03 -11.83
CA ASN A 93 12.53 -14.98 -11.38
C ASN A 93 11.64 -14.39 -10.28
N CYS A 94 12.19 -13.53 -9.43
CA CYS A 94 11.44 -12.75 -8.44
C CYS A 94 10.73 -11.51 -9.02
N GLY A 95 10.89 -11.23 -10.31
CA GLY A 95 10.24 -10.10 -11.00
C GLY A 95 10.82 -8.71 -10.68
N PHE A 96 11.99 -8.63 -10.06
CA PHE A 96 12.60 -7.34 -9.69
C PHE A 96 13.12 -6.52 -10.89
N ASP A 97 13.26 -7.17 -12.05
CA ASP A 97 13.59 -6.54 -13.34
C ASP A 97 12.44 -5.65 -13.86
N ALA A 98 11.21 -5.97 -13.49
CA ALA A 98 10.00 -5.23 -13.79
C ALA A 98 9.31 -4.71 -12.51
N MET A 99 10.08 -4.08 -11.62
CA MET A 99 9.55 -3.45 -10.39
C MET A 99 9.57 -1.91 -10.45
N GLY A 100 8.49 -1.31 -9.97
CA GLY A 100 8.29 0.15 -9.94
C GLY A 100 8.28 0.77 -11.34
N GLU A 101 8.82 1.99 -11.48
CA GLU A 101 8.83 2.74 -12.75
C GLU A 101 9.55 2.04 -13.91
N ARG A 102 10.36 1.03 -13.62
CA ARG A 102 10.98 0.19 -14.66
C ARG A 102 9.97 -0.62 -15.46
N VAL A 103 8.78 -0.90 -14.92
CA VAL A 103 7.68 -1.54 -15.66
C VAL A 103 7.34 -0.75 -16.92
N LEU A 104 7.49 0.58 -16.90
CA LEU A 104 7.23 1.44 -18.06
C LEU A 104 8.11 1.09 -19.27
N LYS A 105 9.21 0.36 -19.10
CA LYS A 105 10.02 -0.12 -20.23
C LYS A 105 9.34 -1.22 -21.05
N LEU A 106 8.35 -1.91 -20.50
CA LEU A 106 7.56 -2.93 -21.18
C LEU A 106 6.51 -2.34 -22.15
N TRP A 107 6.29 -1.03 -22.08
CA TRP A 107 5.19 -0.34 -22.75
C TRP A 107 5.70 0.65 -23.80
N THR A 108 5.06 0.67 -24.97
CA THR A 108 5.32 1.68 -26.01
C THR A 108 4.79 3.04 -25.58
N ALA A 109 5.16 4.09 -26.32
CA ALA A 109 4.63 5.42 -26.07
C ALA A 109 3.09 5.47 -26.25
N GLU A 110 2.55 4.77 -27.25
CA GLU A 110 1.09 4.74 -27.46
C GLU A 110 0.39 4.00 -26.31
N ASP A 111 0.93 2.88 -25.86
CA ASP A 111 0.29 2.12 -24.79
C ASP A 111 0.37 2.84 -23.44
N LYS A 112 1.47 3.55 -23.16
CA LYS A 112 1.57 4.42 -21.97
C LYS A 112 0.49 5.50 -21.97
N LYS A 113 0.22 6.09 -23.14
CA LYS A 113 -0.86 7.07 -23.29
C LYS A 113 -2.22 6.45 -22.98
N LYS A 114 -2.51 5.26 -23.53
CA LYS A 114 -3.75 4.52 -23.22
C LYS A 114 -3.88 4.21 -21.74
N LEU A 115 -2.81 3.74 -21.09
CA LEU A 115 -2.79 3.48 -19.65
C LEU A 115 -3.11 4.76 -18.87
N SER A 116 -2.47 5.88 -19.20
CA SER A 116 -2.75 7.17 -18.57
C SER A 116 -4.20 7.64 -18.78
N ASP A 117 -4.77 7.41 -19.97
CA ASP A 117 -6.17 7.72 -20.24
C ASP A 117 -7.12 6.86 -19.39
N ILE A 118 -6.80 5.57 -19.21
CA ILE A 118 -7.54 4.68 -18.32
C ILE A 118 -7.43 5.16 -16.86
N GLU A 119 -6.23 5.49 -16.37
CA GLU A 119 -6.02 6.00 -15.00
C GLU A 119 -6.87 7.23 -14.70
N ARG A 120 -7.01 8.13 -15.68
CA ARG A 120 -7.84 9.34 -15.60
C ARG A 120 -9.33 9.04 -15.61
N SER A 121 -9.75 7.97 -16.28
CA SER A 121 -11.16 7.54 -16.31
C SER A 121 -11.61 6.86 -15.01
N VAL A 122 -10.67 6.34 -14.23
CA VAL A 122 -10.94 5.58 -13.01
C VAL A 122 -11.13 6.53 -11.81
N PRO A 123 -12.29 6.51 -11.12
CA PRO A 123 -12.59 7.42 -10.01
C PRO A 123 -11.70 7.23 -8.77
N GLN A 124 -11.43 8.34 -8.07
CA GLN A 124 -10.72 8.47 -6.78
C GLN A 124 -10.56 7.16 -5.99
N ASN A 125 -11.75 6.70 -5.61
CA ASN A 125 -12.01 5.74 -4.56
C ASN A 125 -12.34 4.34 -5.12
N ASN A 126 -12.30 4.14 -6.44
CA ASN A 126 -12.55 2.85 -7.07
C ASN A 126 -11.31 2.36 -7.81
N LEU A 127 -10.59 1.42 -7.18
CA LEU A 127 -9.39 0.80 -7.77
C LEU A 127 -9.73 -0.36 -8.72
N GLU A 128 -10.90 -0.97 -8.54
CA GLU A 128 -11.31 -2.20 -9.21
C GLU A 128 -11.63 -1.97 -10.69
N ASP A 129 -12.10 -0.77 -11.03
CA ASP A 129 -12.46 -0.40 -12.41
C ASP A 129 -11.26 -0.39 -13.36
N PHE A 130 -10.05 -0.11 -12.87
CA PHE A 130 -8.86 -0.01 -13.73
C PHE A 130 -8.61 -1.31 -14.51
N MET A 131 -8.54 -2.44 -13.80
CA MET A 131 -8.25 -3.73 -14.44
C MET A 131 -9.36 -4.14 -15.41
N ASN A 132 -10.62 -3.86 -15.04
CA ASN A 132 -11.78 -4.16 -15.88
C ASN A 132 -11.74 -3.38 -17.21
N ILE A 133 -11.38 -2.10 -17.18
CA ILE A 133 -11.27 -1.25 -18.38
C ILE A 133 -10.04 -1.66 -19.20
N ALA A 134 -8.89 -1.85 -18.54
CA ALA A 134 -7.65 -2.15 -19.23
C ALA A 134 -7.68 -3.51 -19.94
N LEU A 135 -8.27 -4.55 -19.33
CA LEU A 135 -8.42 -5.86 -19.97
C LEU A 135 -9.31 -5.84 -21.22
N LYS A 136 -10.22 -4.86 -21.36
CA LYS A 136 -11.03 -4.67 -22.57
C LYS A 136 -10.28 -3.97 -23.69
N GLN A 137 -9.29 -3.13 -23.35
CA GLN A 137 -8.55 -2.31 -24.32
C GLN A 137 -7.24 -2.96 -24.81
N PHE A 138 -6.67 -3.87 -24.02
CA PHE A 138 -5.43 -4.56 -24.35
C PHE A 138 -5.68 -6.02 -24.77
N ARG A 139 -4.79 -6.55 -25.62
CA ARG A 139 -4.82 -7.96 -26.04
C ARG A 139 -4.55 -8.88 -24.85
N SER A 140 -5.08 -10.09 -24.88
CA SER A 140 -4.89 -11.10 -23.81
C SER A 140 -3.43 -11.41 -23.49
N GLU A 141 -2.55 -11.35 -24.49
CA GLU A 141 -1.09 -11.52 -24.34
C GLU A 141 -0.46 -10.49 -23.39
N ARG A 142 -1.10 -9.33 -23.21
CA ARG A 142 -0.64 -8.23 -22.36
C ARG A 142 -1.16 -8.31 -20.93
N THR A 143 -1.98 -9.30 -20.59
CA THR A 143 -2.55 -9.49 -19.23
C THR A 143 -1.47 -9.51 -18.15
N ARG A 144 -0.38 -10.25 -18.37
CA ARG A 144 0.74 -10.32 -17.41
C ARG A 144 1.44 -8.98 -17.23
N ASP A 145 1.69 -8.26 -18.32
CA ASP A 145 2.35 -6.96 -18.26
C ASP A 145 1.44 -5.90 -17.65
N LEU A 146 0.13 -6.00 -17.89
CA LEU A 146 -0.89 -5.18 -17.26
C LEU A 146 -0.96 -5.41 -15.75
N SER A 147 -0.91 -6.66 -15.28
CA SER A 147 -0.80 -6.96 -13.85
C SER A 147 0.45 -6.32 -13.24
N LYS A 148 1.60 -6.40 -13.93
CA LYS A 148 2.82 -5.72 -13.47
C LYS A 148 2.62 -4.21 -13.37
N TYR A 149 1.98 -3.58 -14.37
CA TYR A 149 1.68 -2.15 -14.33
C TYR A 149 0.77 -1.79 -13.17
N TYR A 150 -0.30 -2.56 -12.97
CA TYR A 150 -1.27 -2.33 -11.91
C TYR A 150 -0.62 -2.30 -10.52
N TYR A 151 0.13 -3.35 -10.17
CA TYR A 151 0.72 -3.47 -8.84
C TYR A 151 1.96 -2.58 -8.62
N ASN A 152 2.71 -2.25 -9.68
CA ASN A 152 3.96 -1.49 -9.53
C ASN A 152 3.82 0.01 -9.78
N ILE A 153 2.83 0.44 -10.56
CA ILE A 153 2.65 1.84 -10.97
C ILE A 153 1.33 2.37 -10.43
N PHE A 154 0.22 1.83 -10.93
CA PHE A 154 -1.11 2.40 -10.70
C PHE A 154 -1.47 2.39 -9.22
N LEU A 155 -1.46 1.21 -8.60
CA LEU A 155 -1.89 1.03 -7.22
C LEU A 155 -1.02 1.83 -6.23
N PRO A 156 0.33 1.78 -6.27
CA PRO A 156 1.16 2.60 -5.40
C PRO A 156 0.96 4.11 -5.59
N ARG A 157 0.85 4.59 -6.85
CA ARG A 157 0.60 6.02 -7.12
C ARG A 157 -0.75 6.46 -6.59
N ARG A 158 -1.77 5.60 -6.71
CA ARG A 158 -3.12 5.90 -6.24
C ARG A 158 -3.19 5.95 -4.72
N LEU A 159 -2.64 4.96 -4.04
CA LEU A 159 -2.54 4.93 -2.58
C LEU A 159 -1.75 6.12 -2.04
N ALA A 160 -0.60 6.45 -2.66
CA ALA A 160 0.19 7.61 -2.26
C ALA A 160 -0.57 8.94 -2.44
N SER A 161 -1.47 9.01 -3.42
CA SER A 161 -2.31 10.20 -3.64
C SER A 161 -3.42 10.30 -2.61
N LEU A 162 -4.12 9.19 -2.31
CA LEU A 162 -5.14 9.11 -1.27
C LEU A 162 -4.57 9.49 0.11
N ASN A 163 -3.44 8.90 0.49
CA ASN A 163 -2.78 9.18 1.77
C ASN A 163 -2.39 10.67 1.90
N ARG A 164 -1.93 11.29 0.81
CA ARG A 164 -1.62 12.73 0.80
C ARG A 164 -2.89 13.58 0.93
N THR A 165 -3.98 13.23 0.24
CA THR A 165 -5.24 13.96 0.35
C THR A 165 -5.87 13.85 1.74
N GLU A 166 -5.82 12.67 2.35
CA GLU A 166 -6.29 12.46 3.73
C GLU A 166 -5.44 13.25 4.73
N ALA A 167 -4.12 13.20 4.60
CA ALA A 167 -3.21 13.98 5.44
C ALA A 167 -3.44 15.50 5.29
N THR A 168 -3.75 15.99 4.09
CA THR A 168 -4.11 17.40 3.90
C THR A 168 -5.46 17.73 4.54
N ASN A 169 -6.46 16.85 4.43
CA ASN A 169 -7.77 17.07 5.03
C ASN A 169 -7.69 17.08 6.57
N ALA A 170 -6.93 16.17 7.18
CA ALA A 170 -6.71 16.13 8.62
C ALA A 170 -5.99 17.37 9.16
N LYS A 171 -5.11 17.99 8.36
CA LYS A 171 -4.36 19.19 8.75
C LYS A 171 -5.17 20.49 8.65
N ASN A 172 -6.28 20.48 7.91
CA ASN A 172 -7.21 21.61 7.80
C ASN A 172 -8.28 21.60 8.92
N ILE A 173 -8.32 20.57 9.76
CA ILE A 173 -9.12 20.57 10.99
C ILE A 173 -8.27 21.27 12.06
N SER A 174 -8.43 22.58 12.18
CA SER A 174 -7.82 23.36 13.26
C SER A 174 -8.34 22.84 14.60
N PRO A 175 -7.50 22.55 15.61
CA PRO A 175 -7.92 22.17 16.95
C PRO A 175 -8.42 23.36 17.79
N ASP A 176 -9.01 24.38 17.13
CA ASP A 176 -9.48 25.62 17.78
C ASP A 176 -11.03 25.71 17.80
N ASP A 177 -11.71 24.58 17.68
CA ASP A 177 -13.14 24.50 17.99
C ASP A 177 -13.34 23.74 19.32
N GLU A 178 -12.74 24.26 20.39
CA GLU A 178 -13.23 24.03 21.76
C GLU A 178 -14.50 24.87 21.98
N GLY A 179 -15.56 24.52 21.26
CA GLY A 179 -16.92 24.92 21.57
C GLY A 179 -17.50 24.04 22.68
N ASN A 180 -17.06 24.27 23.91
CA ASN A 180 -17.63 23.74 25.15
C ASN A 180 -19.17 23.84 25.15
N ASN A 181 -19.88 22.70 25.25
CA ASN A 181 -21.14 22.54 25.98
C ASN A 181 -21.38 21.04 26.23
N GLN A 182 -20.78 20.52 27.30
CA GLN A 182 -21.36 19.40 28.03
C GLN A 182 -22.47 19.97 28.93
N ASP A 183 -23.69 19.46 28.79
CA ASP A 183 -24.62 19.36 29.91
C ASP A 183 -25.36 18.02 29.80
N ASP A 184 -24.95 17.10 30.67
CA ASP A 184 -25.58 15.81 30.91
C ASP A 184 -26.71 16.01 31.93
N GLY A 185 -27.89 15.45 31.66
CA GLY A 185 -28.69 14.84 32.72
C GLY A 185 -30.16 15.25 32.87
N ASN A 186 -31.00 14.31 32.44
CA ASN A 186 -32.05 13.68 33.26
C ASN A 186 -33.53 14.02 33.00
N ASP A 187 -34.28 12.93 32.97
CA ASP A 187 -35.72 12.73 32.84
C ASP A 187 -36.50 13.34 34.02
N VAL A 188 -37.75 13.76 33.75
CA VAL A 188 -38.98 13.37 34.47
C VAL A 188 -40.14 14.29 34.08
N ARG A 189 -41.24 13.66 33.67
CA ARG A 189 -42.57 14.23 33.43
C ARG A 189 -43.19 14.77 34.73
N HIS A 190 -43.85 15.93 34.68
CA HIS A 190 -45.09 16.18 35.45
C HIS A 190 -45.95 17.28 34.81
N SER A 191 -47.24 17.17 35.11
CA SER A 191 -48.41 17.72 34.44
C SER A 191 -48.95 19.01 35.06
N GLU A 192 -49.87 19.64 34.31
CA GLU A 192 -50.94 20.59 34.70
C GLU A 192 -50.65 22.09 34.89
N GLY A 193 -51.44 22.90 34.15
CA GLY A 193 -52.20 24.00 34.75
C GLY A 193 -52.08 25.39 34.11
N LYS A 194 -53.08 25.75 33.26
CA LYS A 194 -53.91 26.99 33.34
C LYS A 194 -53.18 28.35 33.48
N SER A 195 -53.38 29.43 32.70
CA SER A 195 -54.58 30.01 32.07
C SER A 195 -54.21 31.27 31.27
N LYS A 196 -55.01 31.56 30.22
CA LYS A 196 -55.54 32.87 29.74
C LYS A 196 -54.68 34.16 29.81
N GLY A 197 -54.53 34.80 28.67
CA GLY A 197 -54.23 36.24 28.56
C GLY A 197 -54.34 36.76 27.13
N SER A 198 -55.45 37.44 26.84
CA SER A 198 -55.85 38.07 25.57
C SER A 198 -54.90 39.21 25.15
N GLY A 199 -54.81 39.52 23.86
CA GLY A 199 -54.23 40.79 23.42
C GLY A 199 -53.90 40.90 21.93
N SER A 200 -54.85 41.38 21.16
CA SER A 200 -54.71 41.83 19.76
C SER A 200 -53.49 42.74 19.52
N SER A 201 -52.90 42.70 18.32
CA SER A 201 -53.18 43.70 17.28
C SER A 201 -52.21 43.67 16.09
N SER A 202 -52.82 43.79 14.92
CA SER A 202 -52.27 44.01 13.59
C SER A 202 -51.19 45.10 13.50
N LYS A 203 -50.24 44.92 12.57
CA LYS A 203 -50.22 45.69 11.29
C LYS A 203 -49.09 45.26 10.35
N ARG A 204 -49.49 45.08 9.08
CA ARG A 204 -48.70 45.01 7.85
C ARG A 204 -47.91 46.31 7.60
N SER A 205 -46.76 46.19 6.92
CA SER A 205 -46.43 46.76 5.59
C SER A 205 -45.01 46.32 5.20
N ARG A 206 -44.78 45.53 4.13
CA ARG A 206 -44.39 45.98 2.76
C ARG A 206 -43.43 47.19 2.82
N LYS A 207 -42.18 47.06 2.38
CA LYS A 207 -41.73 46.70 1.03
C LYS A 207 -40.33 46.11 1.07
#